data_AF-A0A414XHU5-F1
#
_entry.id   AF-A0A414XHU5-F1
#
_cell.length_a   1.000
_cell.length_b   1.000
_cell.length_c   1.000
_cell.angle_alpha   90.00
_cell.angle_beta   90.00
_cell.angle_gamma   90.00
#
_symmetry.space_group_name_H-M   'P 1'
#
loop_
_entity.id
_entity.type
_entity.pdbx_description
1 polymer ?
#
loop_
_entity_poly.entity_id
_entity_poly.type
_entity_poly.pdbx_seq_one_letter_code
_entity_poly.pdbx_strand_id
1 'polypeptide(L)'
;NYIKMRCVNLQGTWKNDLAKFCGTTSALIDHKNGGVWDCEKNTLKDFYDYLHGKDGKDGEDGKDGKPGEPGKPGTEVTIIKGIPNVIAQYSQSEYGEYVRTTDGGVLYKVYDETGQIAPKAQVKGMPGINAEKTYITNENGEFIVPKEDLPEIQDINLRWGTVKEVTLAGKLPQESAKNTYVPNRVRMRMILRDNSNSLYDYQYLYFYIQRKVNPEDQWQNIPSYLPNSGSRNLDAYRVSDKNNPNSILPDKKLYSNQSYSSNNGGYYYYIYTYRFIQENPGKFKNNQSEYWDGSDVYYTVKAREPYYGETFQWNGVCLLAPYQMGPTLKTLKLKIISNGEAPSFSSAEGELDFSKIDFTRIYKSSTTRVVKENGMDYVEPIAYTEEEASKLKMAYITFRYTSTAGSQEASSSNNRSSAEVPTFKVFAPFLNSSIYIDSGNSSYFYRYYQGYLRKGKDEKTFIIENYSSSYELPEVQVIYEE
;
A
#
# COMPACT_ATOMS: atom_id res chain seq x y z
N ASN A 1 -5.66 49.63 16.24
CA ASN A 1 -5.36 50.92 16.91
C ASN A 1 -4.45 50.81 18.13
N TYR A 2 -4.51 49.74 18.94
CA TYR A 2 -3.62 49.58 20.12
C TYR A 2 -2.14 49.30 19.80
N ILE A 3 -1.84 48.57 18.71
CA ILE A 3 -0.44 48.30 18.29
C ILE A 3 0.22 49.59 17.74
N LYS A 4 -0.54 50.41 17.00
CA LYS A 4 -0.08 51.73 16.52
C LYS A 4 0.27 52.68 17.68
N MET A 5 -0.48 52.64 18.79
CA MET A 5 -0.22 53.48 19.97
C MET A 5 1.05 53.08 20.73
N ARG A 6 1.40 51.78 20.83
CA ARG A 6 2.65 51.35 21.50
C ARG A 6 3.91 51.70 20.72
N CYS A 7 3.90 51.57 19.39
CA CYS A 7 5.04 51.96 18.55
C CYS A 7 5.28 53.48 18.56
N VAL A 8 4.22 54.30 18.61
CA VAL A 8 4.32 55.77 18.71
C VAL A 8 4.95 56.20 20.04
N ASN A 9 4.64 55.52 21.15
CA ASN A 9 5.27 55.81 22.44
C ASN A 9 6.76 55.45 22.49
N LEU A 10 7.16 54.32 21.90
CA LEU A 10 8.57 53.90 21.83
C LEU A 10 9.41 54.81 20.94
N GLN A 11 8.83 55.26 19.81
CA GLN A 11 9.45 56.25 18.94
C GLN A 11 9.65 57.59 19.67
N GLY A 12 8.65 58.03 20.44
CA GLY A 12 8.73 59.26 21.23
C GLY A 12 9.86 59.22 22.27
N THR A 13 10.02 58.11 22.98
CA THR A 13 11.14 57.92 23.92
C THR A 13 12.49 57.87 23.23
N TRP A 14 12.62 57.13 22.13
CA TRP A 14 13.88 57.03 21.38
C TRP A 14 14.33 58.40 20.84
N LYS A 15 13.40 59.18 20.29
CA LYS A 15 13.72 60.52 19.77
C LYS A 15 14.19 61.47 20.87
N ASN A 16 13.60 61.36 22.07
CA ASN A 16 14.02 62.14 23.23
C ASN A 16 15.40 61.71 23.74
N ASP A 17 15.68 60.41 23.76
CA ASP A 17 16.99 59.88 24.13
C ASP A 17 18.06 60.30 23.11
N LEU A 18 17.73 60.31 21.81
CA LEU A 18 18.64 60.78 20.75
C LEU A 18 19.02 62.24 20.93
N ALA A 19 18.05 63.11 21.22
CA ALA A 19 18.33 64.52 21.50
C ALA A 19 19.13 64.71 22.80
N LYS A 20 18.84 63.91 23.84
CA LYS A 20 19.45 64.04 25.17
C LYS A 20 20.91 63.59 25.20
N PHE A 21 21.24 62.53 24.48
CA PHE A 21 22.58 61.92 24.53
C PHE A 21 23.48 62.29 23.34
N CYS A 22 22.97 63.05 22.37
CA CYS A 22 23.73 63.55 21.24
C CYS A 22 25.02 64.28 21.67
N GLY A 23 26.17 63.92 21.09
CA GLY A 23 27.46 64.56 21.37
C GLY A 23 28.03 64.28 22.76
N THR A 24 27.41 63.38 23.54
CA THR A 24 27.91 62.94 24.84
C THR A 24 28.62 61.59 24.73
N THR A 25 29.34 61.18 25.78
CA THR A 25 29.93 59.83 25.87
C THR A 25 28.89 58.71 25.93
N SER A 26 27.61 59.05 26.09
CA SER A 26 26.47 58.11 26.09
C SER A 26 25.62 58.19 24.82
N ALA A 27 26.14 58.79 23.75
CA ALA A 27 25.42 58.90 22.48
C ALA A 27 24.98 57.52 21.96
N LEU A 28 23.80 57.46 21.34
CA LEU A 28 23.28 56.21 20.80
C LEU A 28 24.22 55.66 19.74
N ILE A 29 24.37 54.35 19.70
CA ILE A 29 25.28 53.66 18.81
C ILE A 29 24.50 53.06 17.63
N ASP A 30 25.00 53.28 16.42
CA ASP A 30 24.51 52.66 15.21
C ASP A 30 24.83 51.16 15.23
N HIS A 31 23.79 50.35 15.38
CA HIS A 31 23.90 48.89 15.43
C HIS A 31 24.41 48.27 14.12
N LYS A 32 24.51 49.03 13.03
CA LYS A 32 25.05 48.56 11.74
C LYS A 32 26.56 48.68 11.65
N ASN A 33 27.18 49.67 12.28
CA ASN A 33 28.62 49.91 12.13
C ASN A 33 29.36 50.10 13.45
N GLY A 34 28.65 50.18 14.57
CA GLY A 34 29.21 50.38 15.91
C GLY A 34 29.67 51.82 16.19
N GLY A 35 29.44 52.75 15.26
CA GLY A 35 29.72 54.17 15.43
C GLY A 35 28.59 54.92 16.14
N VAL A 36 28.80 56.19 16.49
CA VAL A 36 27.74 57.03 17.07
C VAL A 36 26.66 57.31 16.02
N TRP A 37 25.40 57.11 16.39
CA TRP A 37 24.24 57.43 15.56
C TRP A 37 24.15 58.93 15.34
N ASP A 38 23.93 59.31 14.08
CA ASP A 38 23.79 60.70 13.68
C ASP A 38 22.52 61.32 14.29
N CYS A 39 22.68 62.37 15.08
CA CYS A 39 21.58 63.02 15.81
C CYS A 39 20.55 63.69 14.89
N GLU A 40 20.95 64.00 13.65
CA GLU A 40 20.05 64.57 12.64
C GLU A 40 19.15 63.49 12.00
N LYS A 41 19.47 62.20 12.18
CA LYS A 41 18.62 61.07 11.75
C LYS A 41 17.58 60.74 12.82
N ASN A 42 16.57 61.60 12.96
CA ASN A 42 15.56 61.56 14.03
C ASN A 42 14.10 61.39 13.54
N THR A 43 13.91 60.94 12.29
CA THR A 43 12.59 60.69 11.70
C THR A 43 12.05 59.29 12.05
N LEU A 44 10.77 59.02 11.74
CA LEU A 44 10.19 57.68 11.93
C LEU A 44 10.91 56.61 11.10
N LYS A 45 11.35 56.97 9.89
CA LYS A 45 12.14 56.08 9.04
C LYS A 45 13.48 55.77 9.70
N ASP A 46 14.12 56.78 10.29
CA ASP A 46 15.39 56.61 11.00
C ASP A 46 15.23 55.78 12.27
N PHE A 47 14.10 55.89 12.98
CA PHE A 47 13.78 55.02 14.12
C PHE A 47 13.73 53.55 13.71
N TYR A 48 13.05 53.23 12.60
CA TYR A 48 13.06 51.85 12.11
C TYR A 48 14.45 51.45 11.61
N ASP A 49 15.15 52.32 10.90
CA ASP A 49 16.52 52.06 10.43
C ASP A 49 17.51 51.85 11.58
N TYR A 50 17.31 52.52 12.72
CA TYR A 50 18.08 52.35 13.97
C TYR A 50 17.85 50.99 14.60
N LEU A 51 16.61 50.48 14.58
CA LEU A 51 16.27 49.15 15.09
C LEU A 51 16.82 48.01 14.21
N HIS A 52 17.20 48.29 12.96
CA HIS A 52 17.76 47.30 12.05
C HIS A 52 19.30 47.21 12.23
N GLY A 53 19.80 46.06 12.69
CA GLY A 53 21.24 45.79 12.87
C GLY A 53 22.03 45.54 11.58
N LYS A 54 23.34 45.31 11.73
CA LYS A 54 24.32 45.05 10.66
C LYS A 54 23.99 43.77 9.89
N ASP A 55 23.32 43.92 8.75
CA ASP A 55 23.10 42.91 7.70
C ASP A 55 22.49 41.56 8.14
N GLY A 56 21.26 41.32 7.70
CA GLY A 56 20.55 40.05 7.84
C GLY A 56 21.17 38.92 7.03
N LYS A 57 22.24 38.33 7.55
CA LYS A 57 22.78 37.05 7.05
C LYS A 57 22.81 35.91 8.06
N ASP A 58 22.65 36.16 9.35
CA ASP A 58 22.48 35.09 10.35
C ASP A 58 21.22 35.35 11.17
N GLY A 59 20.07 35.36 10.49
CA GLY A 59 18.75 35.42 11.13
C GLY A 59 18.35 34.10 11.81
N GLU A 60 19.27 33.48 12.56
CA GLU A 60 18.87 32.68 13.71
C GLU A 60 18.73 33.66 14.89
N ASP A 61 17.59 33.60 15.58
CA ASP A 61 17.26 34.37 16.79
C ASP A 61 16.78 35.82 16.61
N GLY A 62 15.78 35.98 15.75
CA GLY A 62 14.69 36.94 15.96
C GLY A 62 13.38 36.18 16.18
N LYS A 63 13.13 35.71 17.41
CA LYS A 63 11.85 35.10 17.81
C LYS A 63 10.72 36.13 17.68
N ASP A 64 10.09 36.19 16.52
CA ASP A 64 8.65 36.39 16.45
C ASP A 64 8.04 35.42 17.48
N GLY A 65 7.14 35.87 18.35
CA GLY A 65 6.46 35.05 19.35
C GLY A 65 5.55 33.95 18.79
N LYS A 66 5.94 33.32 17.68
CA LYS A 66 5.42 32.07 17.16
C LYS A 66 6.17 30.92 17.86
N PRO A 67 5.50 30.05 18.63
CA PRO A 67 6.01 28.70 18.87
C PRO A 67 6.45 28.10 17.52
N GLY A 68 7.55 27.34 17.50
CA GLY A 68 8.14 26.85 16.25
C GLY A 68 7.09 26.19 15.33
N GLU A 69 7.24 26.38 14.02
CA GLU A 69 6.22 25.96 13.05
C GLU A 69 5.73 24.53 13.32
N PRO A 70 4.41 24.31 13.37
CA PRO A 70 3.86 22.97 13.58
C PRO A 70 4.37 22.05 12.46
N GLY A 71 4.88 20.88 12.84
CA GLY A 71 5.32 19.86 11.89
C GLY A 71 6.83 19.84 11.64
N LYS A 72 7.62 20.67 12.33
CA LYS A 72 9.08 20.46 12.41
C LYS A 72 9.38 19.35 13.41
N PRO A 73 10.11 18.29 13.03
CA PRO A 73 10.56 17.23 13.92
C PRO A 73 11.14 17.77 15.24
N GLY A 74 10.71 17.19 16.36
CA GLY A 74 11.29 17.47 17.68
C GLY A 74 11.04 18.86 18.28
N THR A 75 10.23 19.72 17.66
CA THR A 75 9.93 21.05 18.23
C THR A 75 8.83 20.96 19.29
N GLU A 76 9.16 21.22 20.56
CA GLU A 76 8.18 21.34 21.64
C GLU A 76 7.46 22.69 21.60
N VAL A 77 6.13 22.66 21.69
CA VAL A 77 5.33 23.88 21.81
C VAL A 77 5.46 24.43 23.23
N THR A 78 5.95 25.66 23.36
CA THR A 78 6.15 26.30 24.66
C THR A 78 4.82 26.56 25.37
N ILE A 79 4.72 26.11 26.62
CA ILE A 79 3.61 26.42 27.54
C ILE A 79 3.75 27.88 27.99
N ILE A 80 2.70 28.67 27.76
CA ILE A 80 2.65 30.08 28.17
C ILE A 80 1.96 30.16 29.53
N LYS A 81 2.68 30.65 30.55
CA LYS A 81 2.15 30.83 31.91
C LYS A 81 1.19 32.03 31.97
N GLY A 82 0.26 31.98 32.91
CA GLY A 82 -0.76 33.00 33.16
C GLY A 82 -2.03 32.87 32.32
N ILE A 83 -2.13 31.85 31.47
CA ILE A 83 -3.29 31.58 30.59
C ILE A 83 -3.33 30.06 30.31
N PRO A 84 -4.51 29.42 30.14
CA PRO A 84 -4.55 28.01 29.78
C PRO A 84 -3.98 27.74 28.39
N ASN A 85 -3.47 26.53 28.17
CA ASN A 85 -2.88 26.10 26.91
C ASN A 85 -3.57 24.83 26.41
N VAL A 86 -3.79 24.72 25.11
CA VAL A 86 -4.34 23.51 24.47
C VAL A 86 -3.39 23.09 23.36
N ILE A 87 -2.60 22.05 23.62
CA ILE A 87 -1.41 21.71 22.83
C ILE A 87 -1.60 20.36 22.14
N ALA A 88 -1.52 20.33 20.81
CA ALA A 88 -1.50 19.10 20.04
C ALA A 88 -0.26 18.26 20.37
N GLN A 89 -0.43 16.95 20.50
CA GLN A 89 0.65 16.02 20.81
C GLN A 89 1.06 15.28 19.55
N TYR A 90 2.37 15.11 19.36
CA TYR A 90 2.88 14.26 18.28
C TYR A 90 2.49 12.81 18.51
N SER A 91 2.08 12.16 17.43
CA SER A 91 2.00 10.70 17.35
C SER A 91 3.37 10.09 16.97
N GLN A 92 4.17 10.77 16.14
CA GLN A 92 5.58 10.45 15.86
C GLN A 92 6.41 11.74 15.85
N SER A 93 7.08 12.04 16.95
CA SER A 93 7.82 13.29 17.19
C SER A 93 8.97 13.52 16.22
N GLU A 94 9.64 12.44 15.82
CA GLU A 94 10.83 12.44 14.95
C GLU A 94 10.50 12.84 13.52
N TYR A 95 9.21 12.83 13.16
CA TYR A 95 8.72 13.11 11.81
C TYR A 95 7.67 14.23 11.78
N GLY A 96 7.39 14.87 12.92
CA GLY A 96 6.41 15.94 13.00
C GLY A 96 4.95 15.51 12.82
N GLU A 97 4.65 14.22 13.00
CA GLU A 97 3.32 13.65 12.75
C GLU A 97 2.41 13.81 13.96
N TYR A 98 1.31 14.54 13.81
CA TYR A 98 0.28 14.70 14.85
C TYR A 98 -0.89 13.73 14.69
N VAL A 99 -1.30 13.50 13.44
CA VAL A 99 -2.47 12.67 13.14
C VAL A 99 -2.11 11.22 13.38
N ARG A 100 -2.91 10.53 14.19
CA ARG A 100 -2.63 9.15 14.56
C ARG A 100 -2.98 8.20 13.40
N THR A 101 -2.06 7.30 13.08
CA THR A 101 -2.27 6.26 12.05
C THR A 101 -3.34 5.24 12.43
N THR A 102 -3.67 5.13 13.72
CA THR A 102 -4.64 4.17 14.25
C THR A 102 -6.09 4.55 13.98
N ASP A 103 -6.45 5.82 14.17
CA ASP A 103 -7.85 6.29 14.06
C ASP A 103 -8.01 7.62 13.31
N GLY A 104 -6.90 8.25 12.89
CA GLY A 104 -6.92 9.55 12.21
C GLY A 104 -7.16 10.75 13.13
N GLY A 105 -7.28 10.53 14.45
CA GLY A 105 -7.49 11.61 15.40
C GLY A 105 -6.18 12.30 15.79
N VAL A 106 -6.30 13.41 16.50
CA VAL A 106 -5.16 14.16 17.08
C VAL A 106 -5.34 14.24 18.59
N LEU A 107 -4.32 13.83 19.33
CA LEU A 107 -4.28 13.93 20.78
C LEU A 107 -3.93 15.36 21.19
N TYR A 108 -4.63 15.90 22.18
CA TYR A 108 -4.34 17.19 22.79
C TYR A 108 -4.14 17.04 24.29
N LYS A 109 -3.27 17.89 24.84
CA LYS A 109 -3.11 18.10 26.29
C LYS A 109 -3.51 19.52 26.65
N VAL A 110 -4.24 19.66 27.74
CA VAL A 110 -4.62 20.96 28.31
C VAL A 110 -3.78 21.23 29.54
N TYR A 111 -3.24 22.44 29.61
CA TYR A 111 -2.51 22.94 30.77
C TYR A 111 -3.25 24.14 31.35
N ASP A 112 -3.25 24.23 32.67
CA ASP A 112 -3.75 25.39 33.39
C ASP A 112 -2.79 26.59 33.28
N GLU A 113 -3.16 27.70 33.93
CA GLU A 113 -2.41 28.94 33.92
C GLU A 113 -1.01 28.82 34.57
N THR A 114 -0.80 27.81 35.41
CA THR A 114 0.50 27.54 36.05
C THR A 114 1.40 26.65 35.21
N GLY A 115 0.85 26.04 34.16
CA GLY A 115 1.50 25.06 33.31
C GLY A 115 1.36 23.62 33.80
N GLN A 116 0.43 23.33 34.72
CA GLN A 116 0.12 21.97 35.17
C GLN A 116 -0.99 21.37 34.30
N ILE A 117 -1.03 20.04 34.17
CA ILE A 117 -2.08 19.36 33.41
C ILE A 117 -3.46 19.65 34.01
N ALA A 118 -4.45 19.87 33.13
CA ALA A 118 -5.79 20.26 33.52
C ALA A 118 -6.81 19.14 33.23
N PRO A 119 -7.05 18.23 34.19
CA PRO A 119 -8.09 17.21 34.05
C PRO A 119 -9.50 17.82 34.09
N LYS A 120 -10.45 17.18 33.39
CA LYS A 120 -11.87 17.60 33.31
C LYS A 120 -12.08 19.03 32.79
N ALA A 121 -11.09 19.60 32.11
CA ALA A 121 -11.20 20.88 31.43
C ALA A 121 -12.08 20.73 30.18
N GLN A 122 -12.95 21.71 29.95
CA GLN A 122 -13.80 21.78 28.78
C GLN A 122 -13.17 22.74 27.75
N VAL A 123 -13.06 22.29 26.50
CA VAL A 123 -12.41 23.01 25.39
C VAL A 123 -13.43 23.20 24.28
N LYS A 124 -13.75 24.45 23.91
CA LYS A 124 -14.71 24.81 22.87
C LYS A 124 -14.17 25.90 21.93
N GLY A 125 -14.45 25.76 20.64
CA GLY A 125 -14.06 26.74 19.63
C GLY A 125 -12.57 26.72 19.29
N MET A 126 -12.02 25.54 19.01
CA MET A 126 -10.65 25.41 18.52
C MET A 126 -10.50 25.95 17.07
N PRO A 127 -9.30 26.36 16.64
CA PRO A 127 -9.06 26.87 15.28
C PRO A 127 -9.45 25.86 14.19
N GLY A 128 -10.08 26.34 13.11
CA GLY A 128 -10.36 25.55 11.91
C GLY A 128 -11.48 24.51 12.01
N ILE A 129 -11.95 24.17 13.22
CA ILE A 129 -13.04 23.20 13.42
C ILE A 129 -14.38 23.90 13.68
N ASN A 130 -15.47 23.13 13.71
CA ASN A 130 -16.78 23.66 14.11
C ASN A 130 -16.71 24.29 15.51
N ALA A 131 -17.10 25.57 15.62
CA ALA A 131 -16.99 26.34 16.86
C ALA A 131 -17.86 25.80 18.01
N GLU A 132 -18.92 25.04 17.70
CA GLU A 132 -19.80 24.44 18.70
C GLU A 132 -19.27 23.12 19.27
N LYS A 133 -18.24 22.53 18.64
CA LYS A 133 -17.62 21.31 19.15
C LYS A 133 -16.92 21.57 20.47
N THR A 134 -17.20 20.66 21.41
CA THR A 134 -16.68 20.72 22.77
C THR A 134 -16.00 19.39 23.09
N TYR A 135 -14.81 19.47 23.67
CA TYR A 135 -14.07 18.32 24.18
C TYR A 135 -13.84 18.45 25.67
N ILE A 136 -13.76 17.33 26.37
CA ILE A 136 -13.52 17.27 27.81
C ILE A 136 -12.28 16.41 28.04
N THR A 137 -11.33 16.92 28.81
CA THR A 137 -10.13 16.16 29.14
C THR A 137 -10.41 15.04 30.13
N ASN A 138 -9.69 13.94 29.96
CA ASN A 138 -9.62 12.85 30.93
C ASN A 138 -8.77 13.24 32.16
N GLU A 139 -8.52 12.29 33.06
CA GLU A 139 -7.72 12.50 34.28
C GLU A 139 -6.24 12.87 34.01
N ASN A 140 -5.73 12.63 32.79
CA ASN A 140 -4.39 13.05 32.38
C ASN A 140 -4.36 14.45 31.74
N GLY A 141 -5.50 15.15 31.70
CA GLY A 141 -5.61 16.42 30.98
C GLY A 141 -5.62 16.25 29.46
N GLU A 142 -5.98 15.07 28.96
CA GLU A 142 -5.93 14.71 27.54
C GLU A 142 -7.31 14.55 26.90
N PHE A 143 -7.43 14.90 25.63
CA PHE A 143 -8.59 14.54 24.79
C PHE A 143 -8.16 14.28 23.35
N ILE A 144 -9.01 13.61 22.58
CA ILE A 144 -8.80 13.36 21.16
C ILE A 144 -9.80 14.18 20.36
N VAL A 145 -9.32 14.95 19.38
CA VAL A 145 -10.15 15.44 18.29
C VAL A 145 -10.27 14.31 17.27
N PRO A 146 -11.47 13.75 17.04
CA PRO A 146 -11.64 12.65 16.09
C PRO A 146 -11.45 13.17 14.66
N LYS A 147 -11.10 12.27 13.73
CA LYS A 147 -10.80 12.65 12.34
C LYS A 147 -11.96 13.36 11.63
N GLU A 148 -13.20 13.08 12.03
CA GLU A 148 -14.42 13.68 11.48
C GLU A 148 -14.53 15.17 11.80
N ASP A 149 -13.91 15.60 12.91
CA ASP A 149 -13.91 16.99 13.35
C ASP A 149 -12.69 17.76 12.83
N LEU A 150 -11.67 17.06 12.30
CA LEU A 150 -10.49 17.69 11.73
C LEU A 150 -10.82 18.45 10.43
N PRO A 151 -10.18 19.62 10.20
CA PRO A 151 -10.44 20.46 9.05
C PRO A 151 -9.86 19.90 7.75
N GLU A 152 -10.31 20.51 6.65
CA GLU A 152 -9.70 20.43 5.32
C GLU A 152 -9.43 21.85 4.82
N ILE A 153 -8.50 22.54 5.48
CA ILE A 153 -8.19 23.95 5.21
C ILE A 153 -6.71 24.10 4.85
N GLN A 154 -6.41 24.65 3.69
CA GLN A 154 -5.02 24.86 3.26
C GLN A 154 -4.31 25.92 4.11
N ASP A 155 -4.95 27.09 4.34
CA ASP A 155 -4.36 28.18 5.10
C ASP A 155 -4.09 27.78 6.56
N ILE A 156 -2.81 27.75 6.91
CA ILE A 156 -2.32 27.38 8.23
C ILE A 156 -2.80 28.35 9.33
N ASN A 157 -3.00 29.63 9.00
CA ASN A 157 -3.38 30.64 9.99
C ASN A 157 -4.81 30.46 10.51
N LEU A 158 -5.67 29.80 9.73
CA LEU A 158 -7.03 29.46 10.15
C LEU A 158 -7.05 28.24 11.08
N ARG A 159 -5.95 27.47 11.13
CA ARG A 159 -5.79 26.27 11.93
C ARG A 159 -4.78 26.43 13.07
N TRP A 160 -4.22 27.63 13.23
CA TRP A 160 -3.29 27.97 14.30
C TRP A 160 -3.77 29.22 15.02
N GLY A 161 -4.01 29.10 16.33
CA GLY A 161 -4.54 30.24 17.08
C GLY A 161 -4.81 29.92 18.54
N THR A 162 -5.82 30.60 19.06
CA THR A 162 -6.38 30.41 20.39
C THR A 162 -7.59 29.47 20.33
N VAL A 163 -7.86 28.79 21.43
CA VAL A 163 -9.18 28.21 21.70
C VAL A 163 -10.03 29.29 22.34
N LYS A 164 -11.23 29.51 21.80
CA LYS A 164 -12.13 30.57 22.26
C LYS A 164 -12.54 30.42 23.72
N GLU A 165 -12.85 29.20 24.15
CA GLU A 165 -13.32 28.92 25.51
C GLU A 165 -12.60 27.67 26.06
N VAL A 166 -11.79 27.89 27.10
CA VAL A 166 -11.25 26.84 27.97
C VAL A 166 -11.81 27.05 29.36
N THR A 167 -12.56 26.07 29.85
CA THR A 167 -13.14 26.07 31.20
C THR A 167 -12.38 25.08 32.05
N LEU A 168 -11.51 25.59 32.94
CA LEU A 168 -10.81 24.78 33.93
C LEU A 168 -11.76 24.41 35.08
N ALA A 169 -11.51 23.30 35.75
CA ALA A 169 -12.36 22.85 36.86
C ALA A 169 -12.55 23.94 37.92
N GLY A 170 -13.80 24.32 38.19
CA GLY A 170 -14.16 25.35 39.17
C GLY A 170 -13.87 26.79 38.74
N LYS A 171 -13.51 27.05 37.48
CA LYS A 171 -13.24 28.40 36.94
C LYS A 171 -14.23 28.80 35.84
N LEU A 172 -14.31 30.09 35.56
CA LEU A 172 -15.06 30.62 34.42
C LEU A 172 -14.31 30.33 33.09
N PRO A 173 -15.01 30.25 31.95
CA PRO A 173 -14.40 30.11 30.63
C PRO A 173 -13.46 31.28 30.31
N GLN A 174 -12.31 31.00 29.71
CA GLN A 174 -11.37 32.01 29.23
C GLN A 174 -10.70 31.57 27.91
N GLU A 175 -10.16 32.51 27.16
CA GLU A 175 -9.39 32.22 25.94
C GLU A 175 -8.06 31.52 26.29
N SER A 176 -7.58 30.62 25.43
CA SER A 176 -6.27 29.99 25.60
C SER A 176 -5.14 30.87 25.07
N ALA A 177 -3.90 30.50 25.39
CA ALA A 177 -2.71 30.93 24.66
C ALA A 177 -2.85 30.69 23.14
N LYS A 178 -2.19 31.55 22.33
CA LYS A 178 -2.14 31.46 20.86
C LYS A 178 -1.12 30.42 20.38
N ASN A 179 -1.22 29.20 20.89
CA ASN A 179 -0.30 28.10 20.61
C ASN A 179 -1.04 26.78 20.31
N THR A 180 -2.34 26.86 19.98
CA THR A 180 -3.12 25.70 19.55
C THR A 180 -3.01 25.52 18.04
N TYR A 181 -2.50 24.37 17.64
CA TYR A 181 -2.47 23.91 16.26
C TYR A 181 -3.51 22.82 16.00
N VAL A 182 -4.23 22.90 14.88
CA VAL A 182 -5.14 21.86 14.40
C VAL A 182 -4.67 21.30 13.04
N PRO A 183 -4.10 20.09 13.02
CA PRO A 183 -3.77 19.39 11.78
C PRO A 183 -5.02 19.15 10.92
N ASN A 184 -4.85 19.12 9.60
CA ASN A 184 -5.90 18.68 8.70
C ASN A 184 -6.15 17.17 8.81
N ARG A 185 -7.35 16.75 8.37
CA ARG A 185 -7.66 15.33 8.16
C ARG A 185 -6.74 14.74 7.10
N VAL A 186 -6.10 13.62 7.41
CA VAL A 186 -5.33 12.85 6.43
C VAL A 186 -6.30 12.09 5.54
N ARG A 187 -6.16 12.24 4.22
CA ARG A 187 -6.90 11.45 3.22
C ARG A 187 -6.03 10.32 2.70
N MET A 188 -6.67 9.19 2.37
CA MET A 188 -6.02 7.97 1.88
C MET A 188 -6.59 7.55 0.52
N ARG A 189 -5.75 6.95 -0.33
CA ARG A 189 -6.19 6.28 -1.57
C ARG A 189 -5.28 5.10 -1.92
N MET A 190 -5.79 4.22 -2.78
CA MET A 190 -5.04 3.13 -3.39
C MET A 190 -5.04 3.30 -4.90
N ILE A 191 -3.86 3.22 -5.52
CA ILE A 191 -3.68 3.34 -6.97
C ILE A 191 -2.91 2.15 -7.50
N LEU A 192 -3.25 1.69 -8.71
CA LEU A 192 -2.52 0.62 -9.38
C LEU A 192 -1.11 1.11 -9.76
N ARG A 193 -0.10 0.37 -9.33
CA ARG A 193 1.31 0.61 -9.64
C ARG A 193 1.56 0.19 -11.08
N ASP A 194 1.87 1.17 -11.92
CA ASP A 194 2.32 1.02 -13.31
C ASP A 194 1.50 -0.02 -14.13
N ASN A 195 2.13 -0.72 -15.07
CA ASN A 195 1.50 -1.75 -15.91
C ASN A 195 1.99 -3.17 -15.57
N SER A 196 2.61 -3.38 -14.40
CA SER A 196 3.16 -4.68 -13.97
C SER A 196 2.07 -5.65 -13.49
N ASN A 197 1.00 -5.84 -14.25
CA ASN A 197 -0.16 -6.63 -13.84
C ASN A 197 -0.11 -8.02 -14.49
N SER A 198 0.86 -8.84 -14.09
CA SER A 198 1.12 -10.14 -14.73
C SER A 198 0.05 -11.18 -14.41
N LEU A 199 -0.21 -12.06 -15.38
CA LEU A 199 -1.12 -13.20 -15.24
C LEU A 199 -0.32 -14.51 -15.20
N TYR A 200 -0.71 -15.38 -14.27
CA TYR A 200 -0.20 -16.74 -14.09
C TYR A 200 -1.39 -17.67 -13.75
N ASP A 201 -1.22 -18.64 -12.85
CA ASP A 201 -2.31 -19.36 -12.19
C ASP A 201 -3.16 -18.43 -11.30
N TYR A 202 -2.66 -17.24 -11.02
CA TYR A 202 -3.35 -16.12 -10.38
C TYR A 202 -3.10 -14.82 -11.17
N GLN A 203 -3.90 -13.79 -10.92
CA GLN A 203 -3.67 -12.43 -11.44
C GLN A 203 -2.93 -11.61 -10.38
N TYR A 204 -1.73 -11.11 -10.71
CA TYR A 204 -1.03 -10.12 -9.89
C TYR A 204 -1.55 -8.71 -10.18
N LEU A 205 -1.79 -7.95 -9.12
CA LEU A 205 -1.95 -6.50 -9.17
C LEU A 205 -1.05 -5.88 -8.10
N TYR A 206 -0.35 -4.82 -8.47
CA TYR A 206 0.54 -4.07 -7.59
C TYR A 206 -0.07 -2.69 -7.32
N PHE A 207 0.11 -2.17 -6.11
CA PHE A 207 -0.51 -0.94 -5.66
C PHE A 207 0.47 -0.04 -4.91
N TYR A 208 0.27 1.26 -5.07
CA TYR A 208 0.72 2.24 -4.08
C TYR A 208 -0.46 2.65 -3.21
N ILE A 209 -0.24 2.64 -1.90
CA ILE A 209 -1.14 3.28 -0.94
C ILE A 209 -0.59 4.66 -0.67
N GLN A 210 -1.43 5.67 -0.86
CA GLN A 210 -1.04 7.07 -0.80
C GLN A 210 -1.84 7.82 0.24
N ARG A 211 -1.22 8.85 0.80
CA ARG A 211 -1.85 9.82 1.69
C ARG A 211 -1.76 11.24 1.15
N LYS A 212 -2.64 12.09 1.65
CA LYS A 212 -2.63 13.54 1.43
C LYS A 212 -2.93 14.22 2.77
N VAL A 213 -2.03 15.09 3.21
CA VAL A 213 -2.07 15.70 4.56
C VAL A 213 -2.69 17.09 4.56
N ASN A 214 -2.66 17.83 3.45
CA ASN A 214 -3.43 19.06 3.25
C ASN A 214 -4.26 19.02 1.96
N PRO A 215 -5.37 19.77 1.85
CA PRO A 215 -6.31 19.69 0.73
C PRO A 215 -5.76 20.04 -0.65
N GLU A 216 -4.69 20.82 -0.77
CA GLU A 216 -4.11 21.19 -2.07
C GLU A 216 -2.80 20.46 -2.36
N ASP A 217 -2.29 19.70 -1.40
CA ASP A 217 -1.05 18.95 -1.57
C ASP A 217 -1.17 17.85 -2.63
N GLN A 218 -0.03 17.49 -3.21
CA GLN A 218 0.10 16.29 -4.03
C GLN A 218 -0.06 15.04 -3.16
N TRP A 219 -0.63 13.99 -3.74
CA TRP A 219 -0.67 12.68 -3.12
C TRP A 219 0.74 12.10 -3.03
N GLN A 220 1.06 11.50 -1.90
CA GLN A 220 2.36 10.90 -1.64
C GLN A 220 2.17 9.46 -1.19
N ASN A 221 3.08 8.56 -1.58
CA ASN A 221 3.10 7.21 -1.03
C ASN A 221 3.23 7.28 0.50
N ILE A 222 2.57 6.38 1.23
CA ILE A 222 2.71 6.38 2.67
C ILE A 222 4.17 6.13 3.07
N PRO A 223 4.76 6.98 3.92
CA PRO A 223 6.15 6.81 4.34
C PRO A 223 6.38 5.53 5.15
N SER A 224 7.57 4.94 4.97
CA SER A 224 7.96 3.71 5.67
C SER A 224 8.20 3.89 7.18
N TYR A 225 8.49 5.10 7.63
CA TYR A 225 8.67 5.38 9.06
C TYR A 225 7.36 5.31 9.86
N LEU A 226 6.21 5.38 9.17
CA LEU A 226 4.92 5.35 9.85
C LEU A 226 4.65 3.95 10.42
N PRO A 227 4.07 3.86 11.63
CA PRO A 227 3.73 2.58 12.24
C PRO A 227 2.87 1.70 11.34
N ASN A 228 3.28 0.44 11.18
CA ASN A 228 2.59 -0.58 10.38
C ASN A 228 2.32 -0.19 8.91
N SER A 229 3.05 0.78 8.36
CA SER A 229 2.87 1.23 6.98
C SER A 229 3.07 0.11 5.96
N GLY A 230 4.03 -0.80 6.14
CA GLY A 230 4.21 -1.96 5.25
C GLY A 230 3.12 -3.03 5.39
N SER A 231 2.60 -3.25 6.58
CA SER A 231 1.65 -4.33 6.86
C SER A 231 0.20 -3.92 6.58
N ARG A 232 -0.12 -3.59 5.32
CA ARG A 232 -1.48 -3.27 4.87
C ARG A 232 -2.09 -4.47 4.14
N ASN A 233 -3.03 -5.14 4.79
CA ASN A 233 -3.70 -6.29 4.22
C ASN A 233 -4.71 -5.88 3.15
N LEU A 234 -4.65 -6.54 1.99
CA LEU A 234 -5.55 -6.34 0.86
C LEU A 234 -6.46 -7.56 0.66
N ASP A 235 -7.68 -7.32 0.22
CA ASP A 235 -8.65 -8.35 -0.13
C ASP A 235 -9.26 -8.07 -1.51
N ALA A 236 -9.46 -9.13 -2.30
CA ALA A 236 -10.13 -9.08 -3.60
C ALA A 236 -11.61 -9.48 -3.47
N TYR A 237 -12.50 -8.68 -4.05
CA TYR A 237 -13.94 -8.95 -4.05
C TYR A 237 -14.52 -8.87 -5.45
N ARG A 238 -15.42 -9.80 -5.78
CA ARG A 238 -16.23 -9.68 -7.01
C ARG A 238 -17.02 -8.38 -7.00
N VAL A 239 -17.22 -7.81 -8.17
CA VAL A 239 -18.09 -6.65 -8.40
C VAL A 239 -19.28 -7.06 -9.26
N SER A 240 -20.44 -6.46 -9.02
CA SER A 240 -21.67 -6.74 -9.78
C SER A 240 -21.75 -5.95 -11.09
N ASP A 241 -21.01 -4.84 -11.19
CA ASP A 241 -20.90 -4.02 -12.40
C ASP A 241 -19.42 -3.75 -12.72
N LYS A 242 -18.99 -4.19 -13.90
CA LYS A 242 -17.62 -4.02 -14.41
C LYS A 242 -17.22 -2.55 -14.66
N ASN A 243 -18.18 -1.63 -14.64
CA ASN A 243 -17.96 -0.19 -14.78
C ASN A 243 -18.01 0.55 -13.44
N ASN A 244 -18.26 -0.15 -12.33
CA ASN A 244 -18.37 0.45 -11.01
C ASN A 244 -17.59 -0.36 -9.96
N PRO A 245 -16.39 0.08 -9.56
CA PRO A 245 -15.58 -0.65 -8.59
C PRO A 245 -16.21 -0.65 -7.20
N ASN A 246 -17.13 0.27 -6.90
CA ASN A 246 -17.83 0.31 -5.61
C ASN A 246 -18.97 -0.70 -5.52
N SER A 247 -19.30 -1.41 -6.62
CA SER A 247 -20.35 -2.44 -6.66
C SER A 247 -19.90 -3.79 -6.07
N ILE A 248 -19.08 -3.74 -5.01
CA ILE A 248 -18.54 -4.90 -4.29
C ILE A 248 -19.67 -5.79 -3.80
N LEU A 249 -19.47 -7.10 -3.98
CA LEU A 249 -20.27 -8.15 -3.39
C LEU A 249 -19.54 -8.69 -2.14
N PRO A 250 -19.90 -8.27 -0.92
CA PRO A 250 -19.11 -8.57 0.29
C PRO A 250 -19.00 -10.08 0.58
N ASP A 251 -20.07 -10.83 0.31
CA ASP A 251 -20.12 -12.29 0.50
C ASP A 251 -19.41 -13.08 -0.62
N LYS A 252 -18.89 -12.37 -1.64
CA LYS A 252 -18.16 -12.95 -2.78
C LYS A 252 -16.70 -12.51 -2.78
N LYS A 253 -16.06 -12.66 -1.62
CA LYS A 253 -14.60 -12.54 -1.47
C LYS A 253 -13.91 -13.63 -2.29
N LEU A 254 -12.89 -13.25 -3.04
CA LEU A 254 -12.09 -14.18 -3.85
C LEU A 254 -10.93 -14.75 -3.04
N TYR A 255 -10.55 -16.00 -3.34
CA TYR A 255 -9.33 -16.55 -2.76
C TYR A 255 -8.11 -15.83 -3.36
N SER A 256 -7.38 -15.14 -2.49
CA SER A 256 -6.22 -14.32 -2.84
C SER A 256 -5.24 -14.31 -1.67
N ASN A 257 -3.97 -14.14 -1.99
CA ASN A 257 -2.95 -13.80 -1.02
C ASN A 257 -2.37 -12.42 -1.35
N GLN A 258 -1.73 -11.80 -0.37
CA GLN A 258 -1.19 -10.47 -0.49
C GLN A 258 0.13 -10.37 0.26
N SER A 259 0.97 -9.45 -0.17
CA SER A 259 2.20 -9.11 0.53
C SER A 259 2.63 -7.70 0.10
N TYR A 260 3.77 -7.27 0.62
CA TYR A 260 4.34 -5.97 0.33
C TYR A 260 5.85 -6.12 0.12
N SER A 261 6.45 -5.11 -0.48
CA SER A 261 7.89 -4.99 -0.61
C SER A 261 8.28 -3.52 -0.46
N SER A 262 9.50 -3.27 -0.01
CA SER A 262 10.05 -1.93 0.07
C SER A 262 10.72 -1.53 -1.24
N ASN A 263 10.69 -0.23 -1.55
CA ASN A 263 11.48 0.40 -2.59
C ASN A 263 11.68 1.89 -2.26
N ASN A 264 12.90 2.42 -2.41
CA ASN A 264 13.24 3.85 -2.22
C ASN A 264 12.56 4.54 -1.02
N GLY A 265 12.64 3.95 0.18
CA GLY A 265 12.09 4.55 1.41
C GLY A 265 10.56 4.48 1.55
N GLY A 266 9.86 3.75 0.69
CA GLY A 266 8.44 3.47 0.81
C GLY A 266 8.11 1.99 0.53
N TYR A 267 6.81 1.70 0.47
CA TYR A 267 6.30 0.36 0.18
C TYR A 267 5.46 0.36 -1.10
N TYR A 268 5.46 -0.77 -1.78
CA TYR A 268 4.39 -1.16 -2.68
C TYR A 268 3.77 -2.45 -2.18
N TYR A 269 2.49 -2.62 -2.48
CA TYR A 269 1.67 -3.72 -2.01
C TYR A 269 1.24 -4.53 -3.22
N TYR A 270 1.05 -5.82 -3.06
CA TYR A 270 0.58 -6.64 -4.16
C TYR A 270 -0.35 -7.72 -3.65
N ILE A 271 -1.28 -8.08 -4.52
CA ILE A 271 -2.24 -9.15 -4.32
C ILE A 271 -2.16 -10.07 -5.52
N TYR A 272 -2.27 -11.38 -5.26
CA TYR A 272 -2.38 -12.40 -6.28
C TYR A 272 -3.66 -13.18 -6.05
N THR A 273 -4.60 -12.96 -6.96
CA THR A 273 -5.96 -13.51 -6.91
C THR A 273 -6.02 -14.75 -7.78
N TYR A 274 -6.32 -15.90 -7.20
CA TYR A 274 -6.32 -17.18 -7.92
C TYR A 274 -7.44 -17.24 -8.95
N ARG A 275 -7.15 -17.79 -10.13
CA ARG A 275 -8.14 -17.91 -11.21
C ARG A 275 -9.06 -19.11 -10.98
N PHE A 276 -10.32 -19.01 -11.37
CA PHE A 276 -11.25 -20.14 -11.30
C PHE A 276 -10.94 -21.19 -12.37
N ILE A 277 -11.15 -22.46 -12.06
CA ILE A 277 -11.11 -23.56 -13.04
C ILE A 277 -12.51 -24.17 -13.13
N GLN A 278 -12.94 -24.52 -14.33
CA GLN A 278 -14.15 -25.31 -14.54
C GLN A 278 -14.02 -26.71 -13.90
N GLU A 279 -15.14 -27.37 -13.63
CA GLU A 279 -15.12 -28.77 -13.20
C GLU A 279 -14.30 -29.63 -14.18
N ASN A 280 -13.42 -30.47 -13.62
CA ASN A 280 -12.43 -31.23 -14.38
C ASN A 280 -12.16 -32.59 -13.73
N PRO A 281 -11.60 -33.56 -14.49
CA PRO A 281 -11.36 -34.92 -14.00
C PRO A 281 -10.40 -35.01 -12.81
N GLY A 282 -9.49 -34.04 -12.64
CA GLY A 282 -8.60 -33.95 -11.48
C GLY A 282 -9.21 -33.26 -10.26
N LYS A 283 -10.47 -32.81 -10.36
CA LYS A 283 -11.22 -32.07 -9.34
C LYS A 283 -10.53 -30.77 -8.87
N PHE A 284 -9.65 -30.19 -9.68
CA PHE A 284 -8.87 -29.00 -9.33
C PHE A 284 -9.73 -27.72 -9.32
N LYS A 285 -9.60 -26.90 -8.28
CA LYS A 285 -10.25 -25.57 -8.18
C LYS A 285 -9.28 -24.40 -8.12
N ASN A 286 -7.97 -24.67 -8.17
CA ASN A 286 -6.92 -23.63 -8.03
C ASN A 286 -7.11 -22.76 -6.77
N ASN A 287 -7.29 -23.43 -5.63
CA ASN A 287 -7.59 -22.83 -4.31
C ASN A 287 -8.93 -22.08 -4.18
N GLN A 288 -9.72 -21.94 -5.24
CA GLN A 288 -11.07 -21.41 -5.11
C GLN A 288 -11.99 -22.40 -4.38
N SER A 289 -12.98 -21.87 -3.68
CA SER A 289 -13.99 -22.68 -2.97
C SER A 289 -14.96 -23.36 -3.93
N GLU A 290 -15.22 -22.74 -5.08
CA GLU A 290 -16.17 -23.17 -6.10
C GLU A 290 -15.48 -23.32 -7.47
N TYR A 291 -16.09 -24.14 -8.35
CA TYR A 291 -15.67 -24.21 -9.75
C TYR A 291 -16.11 -22.96 -10.50
N TRP A 292 -15.46 -22.70 -11.62
CA TRP A 292 -15.92 -21.68 -12.54
C TRP A 292 -17.27 -22.07 -13.15
N ASP A 293 -18.21 -21.12 -13.17
CA ASP A 293 -19.57 -21.30 -13.70
C ASP A 293 -19.71 -20.88 -15.18
N GLY A 294 -18.61 -20.44 -15.81
CA GLY A 294 -18.58 -19.98 -17.19
C GLY A 294 -18.90 -18.50 -17.38
N SER A 295 -19.24 -17.76 -16.31
CA SER A 295 -19.50 -16.33 -16.36
C SER A 295 -18.23 -15.50 -16.17
N ASP A 296 -18.21 -14.29 -16.72
CA ASP A 296 -17.11 -13.35 -16.49
C ASP A 296 -17.04 -12.92 -15.02
N VAL A 297 -15.85 -13.00 -14.43
CA VAL A 297 -15.60 -12.58 -13.06
C VAL A 297 -14.81 -11.28 -13.05
N TYR A 298 -15.49 -10.18 -12.76
CA TYR A 298 -14.86 -8.89 -12.52
C TYR A 298 -14.66 -8.67 -11.02
N TYR A 299 -13.53 -8.07 -10.65
CA TYR A 299 -13.21 -7.82 -9.23
C TYR A 299 -12.45 -6.51 -9.00
N THR A 300 -12.51 -6.03 -7.76
CA THR A 300 -11.74 -4.90 -7.26
C THR A 300 -10.94 -5.30 -6.01
N VAL A 301 -10.07 -4.41 -5.54
CA VAL A 301 -9.21 -4.63 -4.39
C VAL A 301 -9.46 -3.56 -3.32
N LYS A 302 -9.69 -4.00 -2.09
CA LYS A 302 -9.98 -3.14 -0.94
C LYS A 302 -9.01 -3.42 0.19
N ALA A 303 -8.60 -2.38 0.92
CA ALA A 303 -7.86 -2.57 2.16
C ALA A 303 -8.77 -3.19 3.22
N ARG A 304 -8.26 -4.21 3.90
CA ARG A 304 -9.01 -4.91 4.97
C ARG A 304 -9.27 -4.00 6.15
N GLU A 305 -8.23 -3.28 6.57
CA GLU A 305 -8.25 -2.41 7.73
C GLU A 305 -8.08 -0.95 7.32
N PRO A 306 -8.70 -0.01 8.05
CA PRO A 306 -8.48 1.41 7.84
C PRO A 306 -7.04 1.82 8.21
N TYR A 307 -6.62 2.97 7.71
CA TYR A 307 -5.38 3.63 8.11
C TYR A 307 -5.61 5.13 8.20
N TYR A 308 -5.10 5.78 9.26
CA TYR A 308 -5.58 7.11 9.67
C TYR A 308 -7.11 7.13 9.86
N GLY A 309 -7.68 6.00 10.29
CA GLY A 309 -9.12 5.78 10.33
C GLY A 309 -9.81 5.75 8.96
N GLU A 310 -9.15 6.09 7.85
CA GLU A 310 -9.75 6.08 6.51
C GLU A 310 -9.81 4.66 5.94
N THR A 311 -10.98 4.26 5.45
CA THR A 311 -11.12 3.10 4.57
C THR A 311 -10.80 3.51 3.15
N PHE A 312 -10.06 2.69 2.41
CA PHE A 312 -9.68 2.99 1.04
C PHE A 312 -9.71 1.74 0.16
N GLN A 313 -9.97 1.97 -1.12
CA GLN A 313 -10.16 0.95 -2.13
C GLN A 313 -9.48 1.42 -3.42
N TRP A 314 -9.04 0.46 -4.24
CA TRP A 314 -8.65 0.76 -5.60
C TRP A 314 -9.86 1.24 -6.42
N ASN A 315 -9.70 2.38 -7.09
CA ASN A 315 -10.66 2.86 -8.09
C ASN A 315 -10.46 2.12 -9.42
N GLY A 316 -10.71 0.81 -9.43
CA GLY A 316 -10.54 0.02 -10.64
C GLY A 316 -11.12 -1.38 -10.56
N VAL A 317 -11.24 -1.98 -11.74
CA VAL A 317 -11.79 -3.32 -11.96
C VAL A 317 -10.81 -4.12 -12.82
N CYS A 318 -10.66 -5.40 -12.49
CA CYS A 318 -9.91 -6.36 -13.28
C CYS A 318 -10.80 -7.53 -13.69
N LEU A 319 -10.72 -7.97 -14.96
CA LEU A 319 -11.27 -9.25 -15.38
C LEU A 319 -10.36 -10.38 -14.88
N LEU A 320 -10.88 -11.25 -14.02
CA LEU A 320 -10.19 -12.45 -13.61
C LEU A 320 -10.39 -13.54 -14.67
N ALA A 321 -9.42 -13.68 -15.57
CA ALA A 321 -9.49 -14.68 -16.64
C ALA A 321 -9.66 -16.10 -16.06
N PRO A 322 -10.59 -16.90 -16.61
CA PRO A 322 -10.73 -18.31 -16.25
C PRO A 322 -9.47 -19.09 -16.56
N TYR A 323 -9.23 -20.16 -15.82
CA TYR A 323 -8.11 -21.07 -15.97
C TYR A 323 -8.62 -22.48 -16.27
N GLN A 324 -7.75 -23.36 -16.71
CA GLN A 324 -8.14 -24.68 -17.22
C GLN A 324 -7.19 -25.73 -16.70
N MET A 325 -7.67 -26.96 -16.52
CA MET A 325 -6.79 -28.11 -16.33
C MET A 325 -5.94 -28.32 -17.58
N GLY A 326 -4.67 -28.68 -17.41
CA GLY A 326 -3.78 -29.01 -18.54
C GLY A 326 -4.24 -30.22 -19.35
N PRO A 327 -3.56 -30.48 -20.49
CA PRO A 327 -3.86 -31.64 -21.34
C PRO A 327 -3.62 -32.94 -20.57
N THR A 328 -4.36 -34.00 -20.91
CA THR A 328 -4.21 -35.30 -20.25
C THR A 328 -3.18 -36.17 -20.96
N LEU A 329 -2.52 -37.07 -20.23
CA LEU A 329 -1.68 -38.08 -20.86
C LEU A 329 -2.56 -39.08 -21.62
N LYS A 330 -2.27 -39.34 -22.90
CA LYS A 330 -3.05 -40.26 -23.75
C LYS A 330 -2.37 -41.59 -23.92
N THR A 331 -1.09 -41.56 -24.30
CA THR A 331 -0.28 -42.75 -24.56
C THR A 331 1.07 -42.63 -23.88
N LEU A 332 1.63 -43.78 -23.48
CA LEU A 332 2.98 -43.87 -22.93
C LEU A 332 3.66 -45.15 -23.44
N LYS A 333 4.64 -44.98 -24.32
CA LYS A 333 5.51 -46.02 -24.83
C LYS A 333 6.83 -46.01 -24.07
N LEU A 334 7.13 -47.09 -23.37
CA LEU A 334 8.35 -47.30 -22.58
C LEU A 334 9.31 -48.18 -23.36
N LYS A 335 10.59 -47.78 -23.40
CA LYS A 335 11.68 -48.51 -24.07
C LYS A 335 12.61 -49.12 -23.05
N ILE A 336 13.21 -50.29 -23.36
CA ILE A 336 14.29 -50.99 -22.65
C ILE A 336 14.49 -50.54 -21.20
N ILE A 337 14.06 -51.37 -20.25
CA ILE A 337 14.28 -51.11 -18.83
C ILE A 337 15.67 -51.60 -18.40
N SER A 338 16.38 -50.82 -17.59
CA SER A 338 17.63 -51.22 -16.97
C SER A 338 17.40 -52.17 -15.80
N ASN A 339 18.37 -53.05 -15.56
CA ASN A 339 18.40 -53.92 -14.39
C ASN A 339 19.12 -53.20 -13.25
N GLY A 340 18.57 -53.27 -12.03
CA GLY A 340 19.20 -52.68 -10.85
C GLY A 340 18.19 -52.33 -9.75
N GLU A 341 18.68 -51.76 -8.66
CA GLU A 341 17.87 -51.35 -7.50
C GLU A 341 16.90 -50.20 -7.83
N ALA A 342 17.27 -49.33 -8.76
CA ALA A 342 16.43 -48.26 -9.29
C ALA A 342 16.29 -48.39 -10.83
N PRO A 343 15.40 -49.26 -11.32
CA PRO A 343 15.20 -49.46 -12.76
C PRO A 343 14.79 -48.18 -13.48
N SER A 344 15.37 -47.94 -14.64
CA SER A 344 15.07 -46.81 -15.52
C SER A 344 14.88 -47.25 -16.96
N PHE A 345 13.99 -46.58 -17.68
CA PHE A 345 13.74 -46.85 -19.09
C PHE A 345 14.72 -46.05 -19.94
N SER A 346 15.21 -46.60 -21.05
CA SER A 346 16.08 -45.84 -21.96
C SER A 346 15.38 -44.58 -22.49
N SER A 347 14.07 -44.67 -22.74
CA SER A 347 13.20 -43.53 -22.99
C SER A 347 11.72 -43.85 -22.72
N ALA A 348 10.96 -42.78 -22.54
CA ALA A 348 9.50 -42.78 -22.58
C ALA A 348 9.02 -41.79 -23.66
N GLU A 349 8.18 -42.26 -24.56
CA GLU A 349 7.61 -41.48 -25.67
C GLU A 349 6.09 -41.57 -25.61
N GLY A 350 5.36 -40.54 -26.01
CA GLY A 350 3.91 -40.59 -25.93
C GLY A 350 3.24 -39.36 -26.49
N GLU A 351 1.91 -39.31 -26.34
CA GLU A 351 1.06 -38.19 -26.75
C GLU A 351 0.32 -37.61 -25.56
N LEU A 352 0.21 -36.28 -25.53
CA LEU A 352 -0.75 -35.56 -24.70
C LEU A 352 -2.05 -35.33 -25.49
N ASP A 353 -3.19 -35.44 -24.82
CA ASP A 353 -4.50 -35.12 -25.37
C ASP A 353 -4.90 -33.69 -25.02
N PHE A 354 -4.97 -32.86 -26.07
CA PHE A 354 -5.40 -31.47 -25.99
C PHE A 354 -6.88 -31.27 -26.33
N SER A 355 -7.64 -32.34 -26.60
CA SER A 355 -9.04 -32.25 -27.08
C SER A 355 -10.00 -31.55 -26.12
N LYS A 356 -9.62 -31.43 -24.84
CA LYS A 356 -10.40 -30.74 -23.79
C LYS A 356 -9.92 -29.32 -23.49
N ILE A 357 -8.88 -28.84 -24.16
CA ILE A 357 -8.36 -27.49 -23.99
C ILE A 357 -9.17 -26.53 -24.84
N ASP A 358 -9.70 -25.48 -24.21
CA ASP A 358 -10.33 -24.37 -24.90
C ASP A 358 -9.26 -23.35 -25.31
N PHE A 359 -8.84 -23.42 -26.56
CA PHE A 359 -7.79 -22.57 -27.14
C PHE A 359 -8.17 -21.09 -27.26
N THR A 360 -9.46 -20.76 -27.17
CA THR A 360 -9.92 -19.35 -27.14
C THR A 360 -9.62 -18.68 -25.79
N ARG A 361 -9.26 -19.47 -24.77
CA ARG A 361 -9.02 -19.05 -23.39
C ARG A 361 -7.61 -19.43 -22.91
N ILE A 362 -6.64 -19.33 -23.82
CA ILE A 362 -5.22 -19.37 -23.49
C ILE A 362 -4.68 -17.95 -23.46
N TYR A 363 -4.08 -17.58 -22.33
CA TYR A 363 -3.70 -16.20 -22.04
C TYR A 363 -2.18 -16.03 -22.05
N LYS A 364 -1.74 -14.85 -22.45
CA LYS A 364 -0.36 -14.36 -22.26
C LYS A 364 -0.16 -14.05 -20.78
N SER A 365 1.10 -13.94 -20.34
CA SER A 365 1.42 -13.52 -18.97
C SER A 365 1.25 -12.01 -18.72
N SER A 366 0.64 -11.28 -19.66
CA SER A 366 0.48 -9.83 -19.67
C SER A 366 -0.99 -9.42 -19.77
N THR A 367 -1.24 -8.18 -19.37
CA THR A 367 -2.56 -7.55 -19.37
C THR A 367 -2.50 -6.20 -20.08
N THR A 368 -3.66 -5.72 -20.53
CA THR A 368 -3.88 -4.32 -20.87
C THR A 368 -4.47 -3.56 -19.70
N ARG A 369 -4.07 -2.30 -19.53
CA ARG A 369 -4.67 -1.35 -18.60
C ARG A 369 -5.18 -0.16 -19.39
N VAL A 370 -6.44 0.21 -19.16
CA VAL A 370 -7.05 1.44 -19.69
C VAL A 370 -7.57 2.26 -18.51
N VAL A 371 -7.23 3.54 -18.47
CA VAL A 371 -7.83 4.49 -17.52
C VAL A 371 -9.03 5.13 -18.20
N LYS A 372 -10.24 4.91 -17.67
CA LYS A 372 -11.47 5.51 -18.22
C LYS A 372 -11.55 7.00 -17.89
N GLU A 373 -12.45 7.72 -18.56
CA GLU A 373 -12.64 9.18 -18.36
C GLU A 373 -12.91 9.57 -16.90
N ASN A 374 -13.58 8.70 -16.14
CA ASN A 374 -13.84 8.89 -14.71
C ASN A 374 -12.63 8.55 -13.80
N GLY A 375 -11.45 8.32 -14.38
CA GLY A 375 -10.23 7.95 -13.66
C GLY A 375 -10.21 6.52 -13.13
N MET A 376 -11.14 5.66 -13.54
CA MET A 376 -11.18 4.26 -13.14
C MET A 376 -10.19 3.44 -13.96
N ASP A 377 -9.37 2.63 -13.30
CA ASP A 377 -8.55 1.62 -13.96
C ASP A 377 -9.40 0.44 -14.42
N TYR A 378 -9.17 -0.02 -15.65
CA TYR A 378 -9.80 -1.19 -16.22
C TYR A 378 -8.71 -2.12 -16.78
N VAL A 379 -8.56 -3.29 -16.17
CA VAL A 379 -7.46 -4.24 -16.45
C VAL A 379 -8.01 -5.54 -17.03
N GLU A 380 -7.47 -5.95 -18.19
CA GLU A 380 -7.89 -7.18 -18.87
C GLU A 380 -6.68 -8.03 -19.28
N PRO A 381 -6.73 -9.35 -19.05
CA PRO A 381 -5.78 -10.31 -19.60
C PRO A 381 -5.74 -10.32 -21.13
N ILE A 382 -4.55 -10.46 -21.70
CA ILE A 382 -4.38 -10.59 -23.14
C ILE A 382 -4.46 -12.07 -23.53
N ALA A 383 -5.46 -12.44 -24.32
CA ALA A 383 -5.55 -13.77 -24.90
C ALA A 383 -4.62 -13.91 -26.12
N TYR A 384 -4.17 -15.14 -26.39
CA TYR A 384 -3.69 -15.51 -27.73
C TYR A 384 -4.90 -15.64 -28.67
N THR A 385 -4.67 -15.51 -29.98
CA THR A 385 -5.67 -16.01 -30.93
C THR A 385 -5.73 -17.54 -30.84
N GLU A 386 -6.85 -18.13 -31.23
CA GLU A 386 -7.01 -19.59 -31.21
C GLU A 386 -5.93 -20.30 -32.06
N GLU A 387 -5.60 -19.74 -33.22
CA GLU A 387 -4.55 -20.25 -34.12
C GLU A 387 -3.16 -20.14 -33.49
N GLU A 388 -2.85 -19.02 -32.83
CA GLU A 388 -1.58 -18.88 -32.11
C GLU A 388 -1.51 -19.91 -30.97
N ALA A 389 -2.60 -20.04 -30.21
CA ALA A 389 -2.68 -20.90 -29.04
C ALA A 389 -2.51 -22.39 -29.37
N SER A 390 -3.11 -22.89 -30.45
CA SER A 390 -2.98 -24.30 -30.86
C SER A 390 -1.53 -24.69 -31.21
N LYS A 391 -0.76 -23.73 -31.73
CA LYS A 391 0.66 -23.87 -32.11
C LYS A 391 1.62 -23.71 -30.94
N LEU A 392 1.17 -23.15 -29.81
CA LEU A 392 2.03 -22.97 -28.64
C LEU A 392 2.49 -24.32 -28.10
N LYS A 393 3.81 -24.50 -28.03
CA LYS A 393 4.44 -25.61 -27.30
C LYS A 393 4.31 -25.40 -25.79
N MET A 394 3.09 -25.54 -25.30
CA MET A 394 2.64 -25.11 -23.98
C MET A 394 2.80 -26.18 -22.90
N ALA A 395 2.89 -27.46 -23.24
CA ALA A 395 2.89 -28.54 -22.26
C ALA A 395 4.17 -29.37 -22.32
N TYR A 396 4.60 -29.89 -21.17
CA TYR A 396 5.63 -30.93 -21.12
C TYR A 396 5.34 -31.88 -19.97
N ILE A 397 6.02 -33.03 -19.99
CA ILE A 397 5.87 -34.06 -18.97
C ILE A 397 7.17 -34.18 -18.17
N THR A 398 7.03 -34.36 -16.86
CA THR A 398 8.14 -34.54 -15.93
C THR A 398 7.93 -35.85 -15.17
N PHE A 399 8.94 -36.70 -15.16
CA PHE A 399 9.04 -37.89 -14.33
C PHE A 399 9.96 -37.55 -13.15
N ARG A 400 9.41 -37.48 -11.94
CA ARG A 400 10.19 -37.25 -10.72
C ARG A 400 10.24 -38.53 -9.89
N TYR A 401 11.45 -39.02 -9.68
CA TYR A 401 11.76 -40.16 -8.82
C TYR A 401 12.46 -39.69 -7.55
N THR A 402 12.05 -40.22 -6.40
CA THR A 402 12.65 -39.87 -5.11
C THR A 402 13.08 -41.14 -4.40
N SER A 403 14.34 -41.20 -3.99
CA SER A 403 14.91 -42.27 -3.18
C SER A 403 15.59 -41.70 -1.93
N THR A 404 16.15 -42.58 -1.10
CA THR A 404 16.96 -42.19 0.06
C THR A 404 18.20 -41.37 -0.32
N ALA A 405 18.69 -41.51 -1.55
CA ALA A 405 19.85 -40.78 -2.06
C ALA A 405 19.50 -39.39 -2.62
N GLY A 406 18.21 -39.08 -2.83
CA GLY A 406 17.76 -37.79 -3.35
C GLY A 406 16.66 -37.90 -4.41
N SER A 407 16.34 -36.76 -5.03
CA SER A 407 15.32 -36.66 -6.10
C SER A 407 15.99 -36.49 -7.46
N GLN A 408 15.51 -37.23 -8.45
CA GLN A 408 15.93 -37.17 -9.84
C GLN A 408 14.75 -36.85 -10.74
N GLU A 409 14.99 -36.07 -11.79
CA GLU A 409 13.97 -35.66 -12.75
C GLU A 409 14.40 -35.94 -14.19
N ALA A 410 13.47 -36.48 -14.96
CA ALA A 410 13.57 -36.60 -16.40
C ALA A 410 12.36 -35.90 -17.04
N SER A 411 12.59 -34.96 -17.95
CA SER A 411 11.48 -34.16 -18.52
C SER A 411 11.61 -33.92 -20.02
N SER A 412 10.47 -33.63 -20.66
CA SER A 412 10.42 -33.14 -22.04
C SER A 412 10.42 -31.62 -22.14
N SER A 413 10.82 -30.89 -21.08
CA SER A 413 10.77 -29.43 -21.00
C SER A 413 11.53 -28.68 -22.11
N ASN A 414 12.56 -29.31 -22.68
CA ASN A 414 13.33 -28.80 -23.83
C ASN A 414 12.65 -29.06 -25.19
N ASN A 415 11.69 -29.98 -25.25
CA ASN A 415 10.89 -30.27 -26.43
C ASN A 415 9.42 -30.43 -26.04
N ARG A 416 8.81 -29.29 -25.71
CA ARG A 416 7.42 -29.17 -25.25
C ARG A 416 6.45 -29.52 -26.39
N SER A 417 5.29 -30.04 -26.02
CA SER A 417 4.19 -30.43 -26.89
C SER A 417 3.21 -29.28 -27.10
N SER A 418 2.55 -29.28 -28.25
CA SER A 418 1.43 -28.41 -28.62
C SER A 418 0.24 -29.26 -29.10
N ALA A 419 -0.88 -28.64 -29.46
CA ALA A 419 -2.01 -29.37 -30.04
C ALA A 419 -1.65 -30.00 -31.40
N GLU A 420 -0.87 -29.27 -32.20
CA GLU A 420 -0.41 -29.72 -33.53
C GLU A 420 0.73 -30.74 -33.44
N VAL A 421 1.53 -30.69 -32.38
CA VAL A 421 2.63 -31.63 -32.11
C VAL A 421 2.47 -32.16 -30.68
N PRO A 422 1.51 -33.09 -30.46
CA PRO A 422 1.16 -33.56 -29.11
C PRO A 422 2.18 -34.52 -28.53
N THR A 423 3.18 -34.92 -29.32
CA THR A 423 4.16 -35.93 -28.93
C THR A 423 5.21 -35.38 -27.97
N PHE A 424 5.75 -36.26 -27.14
CA PHE A 424 6.89 -35.98 -26.27
C PHE A 424 7.88 -37.14 -26.27
N LYS A 425 9.11 -36.85 -25.82
CA LYS A 425 10.14 -37.84 -25.53
C LYS A 425 10.92 -37.43 -24.28
N VAL A 426 11.10 -38.38 -23.38
CA VAL A 426 11.87 -38.25 -22.13
C VAL A 426 12.91 -39.35 -22.08
N PHE A 427 14.16 -39.00 -21.75
CA PHE A 427 15.25 -39.95 -21.61
C PHE A 427 15.45 -40.37 -20.16
N ALA A 428 15.75 -41.65 -19.93
CA ALA A 428 16.09 -42.18 -18.61
C ALA A 428 15.03 -41.98 -17.49
N PRO A 429 13.69 -42.02 -17.73
CA PRO A 429 12.75 -41.95 -16.62
C PRO A 429 12.82 -43.22 -15.77
N PHE A 430 12.80 -43.05 -14.45
CA PHE A 430 12.81 -44.18 -13.52
C PHE A 430 11.43 -44.81 -13.39
N LEU A 431 11.39 -46.13 -13.20
CA LEU A 431 10.22 -46.82 -12.65
C LEU A 431 9.89 -46.23 -11.27
N ASN A 432 8.60 -46.20 -10.90
CA ASN A 432 8.11 -45.58 -9.67
C ASN A 432 8.19 -44.06 -9.63
N SER A 433 8.54 -43.39 -10.74
CA SER A 433 8.44 -41.94 -10.83
C SER A 433 6.99 -41.47 -10.71
N SER A 434 6.79 -40.37 -10.01
CA SER A 434 5.59 -39.54 -10.19
C SER A 434 5.66 -38.84 -11.55
N ILE A 435 4.52 -38.79 -12.24
CA ILE A 435 4.35 -38.19 -13.56
C ILE A 435 3.59 -36.88 -13.37
N TYR A 436 4.16 -35.81 -13.86
CA TYR A 436 3.62 -34.46 -13.75
C TYR A 436 3.41 -33.87 -15.15
N ILE A 437 2.23 -33.30 -15.38
CA ILE A 437 1.94 -32.50 -16.57
C ILE A 437 2.21 -31.04 -16.21
N ASP A 438 3.25 -30.50 -16.83
CA ASP A 438 3.74 -29.15 -16.61
C ASP A 438 3.36 -28.21 -17.74
N SER A 439 3.29 -26.92 -17.41
CA SER A 439 3.10 -25.82 -18.34
C SER A 439 4.41 -25.11 -18.64
N GLY A 440 4.66 -24.77 -19.91
CA GLY A 440 5.79 -23.92 -20.31
C GLY A 440 5.69 -22.47 -19.79
N ASN A 441 4.50 -22.04 -19.39
CA ASN A 441 4.22 -20.81 -18.67
C ASN A 441 2.95 -21.02 -17.82
N SER A 442 2.94 -20.60 -16.56
CA SER A 442 1.79 -20.79 -15.66
C SER A 442 0.55 -19.96 -16.01
N SER A 443 0.61 -19.07 -17.01
CA SER A 443 -0.59 -18.43 -17.55
C SER A 443 -1.45 -19.35 -18.42
N TYR A 444 -0.87 -20.43 -18.96
CA TYR A 444 -1.52 -21.28 -19.96
C TYR A 444 -2.58 -22.21 -19.36
N PHE A 445 -2.18 -23.09 -18.44
CA PHE A 445 -3.06 -24.07 -17.81
C PHE A 445 -2.52 -24.59 -16.48
N TYR A 446 -3.41 -25.12 -15.65
CA TYR A 446 -3.12 -25.70 -14.35
C TYR A 446 -2.32 -26.98 -14.49
N ARG A 447 -1.08 -26.92 -14.01
CA ARG A 447 -0.16 -28.05 -13.89
C ARG A 447 -0.59 -29.02 -12.79
N TYR A 448 -0.40 -30.32 -13.01
CA TYR A 448 -0.93 -31.33 -12.09
C TYR A 448 -0.18 -32.68 -12.17
N TYR A 449 -0.31 -33.48 -11.11
CA TYR A 449 0.18 -34.86 -11.12
C TYR A 449 -0.80 -35.76 -11.87
N GLN A 450 -0.32 -36.41 -12.93
CA GLN A 450 -1.08 -37.44 -13.62
C GLN A 450 -1.16 -38.71 -12.76
N GLY A 451 -0.01 -39.17 -12.24
CA GLY A 451 0.04 -40.47 -11.58
C GLY A 451 1.44 -40.95 -11.24
N TYR A 452 1.55 -42.24 -10.96
CA TYR A 452 2.80 -42.95 -10.72
C TYR A 452 3.01 -44.00 -11.81
N LEU A 453 4.22 -44.04 -12.36
CA LEU A 453 4.62 -45.13 -13.25
C LEU A 453 4.89 -46.39 -12.43
N ARG A 454 4.09 -47.44 -12.61
CA ARG A 454 4.19 -48.68 -11.83
C ARG A 454 4.39 -49.90 -12.72
N LYS A 455 4.95 -50.95 -12.12
CA LYS A 455 4.93 -52.29 -12.72
C LYS A 455 3.49 -52.81 -12.69
N GLY A 456 3.08 -53.44 -13.79
CA GLY A 456 1.81 -54.14 -13.90
C GLY A 456 1.86 -55.53 -13.25
N LYS A 457 0.82 -56.33 -13.50
CA LYS A 457 0.69 -57.67 -12.93
C LYS A 457 1.70 -58.67 -13.52
N ASP A 458 1.98 -58.54 -14.81
CA ASP A 458 2.91 -59.41 -15.53
C ASP A 458 4.30 -58.74 -15.64
N GLU A 459 5.36 -59.55 -15.75
CA GLU A 459 6.75 -59.07 -15.68
C GLU A 459 7.11 -57.93 -16.64
N LYS A 460 6.48 -57.91 -17.83
CA LYS A 460 6.72 -56.94 -18.91
C LYS A 460 5.57 -55.95 -19.11
N THR A 461 4.69 -55.82 -18.12
CA THR A 461 3.57 -54.87 -18.15
C THR A 461 3.83 -53.71 -17.22
N PHE A 462 3.35 -52.53 -17.61
CA PHE A 462 3.47 -51.29 -16.83
C PHE A 462 2.15 -50.54 -16.90
N ILE A 463 1.86 -49.78 -15.84
CA ILE A 463 0.62 -49.03 -15.70
C ILE A 463 0.91 -47.64 -15.17
N ILE A 464 -0.06 -46.74 -15.33
CA ILE A 464 -0.09 -45.47 -14.63
C ILE A 464 -1.18 -45.54 -13.58
N GLU A 465 -0.75 -45.49 -12.33
CA GLU A 465 -1.66 -45.39 -11.19
C GLU A 465 -1.99 -43.92 -10.95
N ASN A 466 -3.26 -43.54 -10.87
CA ASN A 466 -3.65 -42.14 -10.61
C ASN A 466 -3.00 -41.62 -9.32
N TYR A 467 -2.57 -40.35 -9.34
CA TYR A 467 -1.88 -39.75 -8.20
C TYR A 467 -2.79 -39.67 -6.96
N SER A 468 -4.09 -39.48 -7.19
CA SER A 468 -5.13 -39.51 -6.16
C SER A 468 -6.25 -40.42 -6.62
N SER A 469 -6.81 -41.21 -5.69
CA SER A 469 -7.97 -42.07 -5.95
C SER A 469 -9.24 -41.30 -6.32
N SER A 470 -9.29 -39.99 -6.01
CA SER A 470 -10.40 -39.11 -6.39
C SER A 470 -10.37 -38.65 -7.85
N TYR A 471 -9.26 -38.89 -8.55
CA TYR A 471 -9.11 -38.47 -9.94
C TYR A 471 -9.85 -39.42 -10.88
N GLU A 472 -10.58 -38.83 -11.82
CA GLU A 472 -11.33 -39.50 -12.88
C GLU A 472 -10.64 -39.31 -14.24
N LEU A 473 -9.30 -39.30 -14.24
CA LEU A 473 -8.51 -39.07 -15.45
C LEU A 473 -8.72 -40.19 -16.48
N PRO A 474 -8.68 -39.88 -17.79
CA PRO A 474 -8.73 -40.90 -18.83
C PRO A 474 -7.65 -41.97 -18.66
N GLU A 475 -7.99 -43.20 -19.01
CA GLU A 475 -7.03 -44.30 -19.01
C GLU A 475 -5.89 -44.03 -19.99
N VAL A 476 -4.65 -44.26 -19.54
CA VAL A 476 -3.46 -44.07 -20.36
C VAL A 476 -3.09 -45.39 -21.01
N GLN A 477 -2.97 -45.40 -22.34
CA GLN A 477 -2.48 -46.58 -23.04
C GLN A 477 -0.97 -46.72 -22.85
N VAL A 478 -0.55 -47.69 -22.02
CA VAL A 478 0.86 -47.98 -21.76
C VAL A 478 1.34 -49.15 -22.61
N ILE A 479 2.42 -48.95 -23.36
CA ILE A 479 3.05 -49.96 -24.23
C ILE A 479 4.52 -50.11 -23.83
N TYR A 480 5.02 -51.34 -23.72
CA TYR A 480 6.44 -51.60 -23.48
C TYR A 480 7.05 -52.30 -24.69
N GLU A 481 8.19 -51.78 -25.15
CA GLU A 481 8.96 -52.32 -26.27
C GLU A 481 10.40 -52.57 -25.81
N GLU A 482 10.82 -53.83 -25.95
CA GLU A 482 12.17 -54.31 -25.63
C GLU A 482 13.16 -54.04 -26.78
#